data_AF-A0A1B7W4K0-F1
#
_entry.id   AF-A0A1B7W4K0-F1
#
_cell.length_a   1.000
_cell.length_b   1.000
_cell.length_c   1.000
_cell.angle_alpha   90.00
_cell.angle_beta   90.00
_cell.angle_gamma   90.00
#
_symmetry.space_group_name_H-M   'P 1'
#
loop_
_entity.id
_entity.type
_entity.pdbx_description
1 polymer ?
#
loop_
_entity_poly.entity_id
_entity_poly.type
_entity_poly.pdbx_seq_one_letter_code
_entity_poly.pdbx_strand_id
1 'polypeptide(L)'
;VGAGTDPAEGSALAIALLKYLANHTQLTMASTHFGELKALKYEDHRFENASVEFDETTLSPTYRLLWGIPGRSNALSIALRLGLKPEVVAEAKTQVGEATDEVNQVIAGLEAQRRSQETKAAEAQKLLRQAEQLYKEVSDKAAALEAREKDLRASQEIAVQQAISQAKGEIAQVIRRLQQGTPNAQDAQQATASINKIAQKYEPAPPPK
;
A
#
# COMPACT_ATOMS: atom_id res chain seq x y z
N VAL A 1 5.87 -17.53 -41.95
CA VAL A 1 5.11 -18.41 -42.86
C VAL A 1 3.98 -17.58 -43.47
N GLY A 2 3.68 -17.70 -44.77
CA GLY A 2 2.54 -17.00 -45.39
C GLY A 2 2.78 -15.54 -45.85
N ALA A 3 4.02 -15.12 -46.07
CA ALA A 3 4.35 -13.72 -46.43
C ALA A 3 4.33 -13.40 -47.95
N GLY A 4 3.91 -14.35 -48.81
CA GLY A 4 4.02 -14.20 -50.27
C GLY A 4 2.81 -14.73 -51.07
N THR A 5 1.70 -15.02 -50.41
CA THR A 5 0.47 -15.60 -50.99
C THR A 5 -0.76 -14.87 -50.45
N ASP A 6 -1.96 -15.32 -50.81
CA ASP A 6 -3.20 -14.78 -50.26
C ASP A 6 -3.19 -14.82 -48.71
N PRO A 7 -3.50 -13.71 -48.01
CA PRO A 7 -3.49 -13.66 -46.56
C PRO A 7 -4.40 -14.70 -45.88
N ALA A 8 -5.55 -15.03 -46.47
CA ALA A 8 -6.47 -16.00 -45.90
C ALA A 8 -5.89 -17.42 -45.96
N GLU A 9 -5.30 -17.79 -47.11
CA GLU A 9 -4.58 -19.07 -47.23
C GLU A 9 -3.37 -19.13 -46.28
N GLY A 10 -2.64 -18.03 -46.16
CA GLY A 10 -1.50 -17.89 -45.24
C GLY A 10 -1.91 -18.09 -43.78
N SER A 11 -2.99 -17.44 -43.34
CA SER A 11 -3.56 -17.59 -42.00
C SER A 11 -4.03 -19.02 -41.74
N ALA A 12 -4.75 -19.64 -42.68
CA ALA A 12 -5.23 -21.02 -42.54
C ALA A 12 -4.07 -22.02 -42.38
N LEU A 13 -3.03 -21.91 -43.21
CA LEU A 13 -1.84 -22.75 -43.13
C LEU A 13 -1.10 -22.55 -41.80
N ALA A 14 -0.95 -21.30 -41.36
CA ALA A 14 -0.28 -20.99 -40.09
C ALA A 14 -1.05 -21.57 -38.89
N ILE A 15 -2.38 -21.47 -38.88
CA ILE A 15 -3.25 -22.09 -37.86
C ILE A 15 -3.05 -23.61 -37.84
N ALA A 16 -3.10 -24.26 -39.00
CA ALA A 16 -2.92 -25.71 -39.10
C ALA A 16 -1.54 -26.14 -38.57
N LEU A 17 -0.48 -25.41 -38.92
CA LEU A 17 0.87 -25.67 -38.44
C LEU A 17 0.99 -25.49 -36.93
N LEU A 18 0.41 -24.42 -36.37
CA LEU A 18 0.41 -24.19 -34.93
C LEU A 18 -0.33 -25.30 -34.17
N LYS A 19 -1.48 -25.76 -34.67
CA LYS A 19 -2.22 -26.91 -34.11
C LYS A 19 -1.41 -28.21 -34.19
N TYR A 20 -0.68 -28.43 -35.29
CA TYR A 20 0.22 -29.56 -35.42
C TYR A 20 1.35 -29.48 -34.38
N LEU A 21 2.03 -28.34 -34.27
CA LEU A 21 3.13 -28.15 -33.30
C LEU A 21 2.66 -28.29 -31.86
N ALA A 22 1.44 -27.85 -31.53
CA ALA A 22 0.84 -28.02 -30.21
C ALA A 22 0.64 -29.50 -29.80
N ASN A 23 0.59 -30.43 -30.77
CA ASN A 23 0.52 -31.87 -30.50
C ASN A 23 1.90 -32.55 -30.41
N HIS A 24 2.95 -31.93 -30.97
CA HIS A 24 4.23 -32.61 -31.23
C HIS A 24 5.43 -31.93 -30.56
N THR A 25 5.24 -30.78 -29.93
CA THR A 25 6.32 -30.00 -29.30
C THR A 25 5.91 -29.58 -27.89
N GLN A 26 6.89 -29.39 -27.00
CA GLN A 26 6.64 -28.91 -25.63
C GLN A 26 6.33 -27.41 -25.57
N LEU A 27 6.99 -26.61 -26.42
CA LEU A 27 6.83 -25.16 -26.48
C LEU A 27 7.06 -24.68 -27.90
N THR A 28 6.12 -23.88 -28.40
CA THR A 28 6.23 -23.15 -29.66
C THR A 28 5.98 -21.67 -29.40
N MET A 29 6.87 -20.81 -29.88
CA MET A 29 6.66 -19.36 -29.90
C MET A 29 6.54 -18.90 -31.35
N ALA A 30 5.51 -18.13 -31.65
CA ALA A 30 5.27 -17.59 -32.98
C ALA A 30 4.86 -16.12 -32.89
N SER A 31 5.54 -15.26 -33.64
CA SER A 31 5.13 -13.88 -33.87
C SER A 31 4.29 -13.80 -35.15
N THR A 32 3.17 -13.09 -35.11
CA THR A 32 2.27 -12.93 -36.25
C THR A 32 1.65 -11.53 -36.28
N HIS A 33 1.27 -11.09 -37.47
CA HIS A 33 0.43 -9.90 -37.68
C HIS A 33 -1.00 -10.27 -38.10
N PHE A 34 -1.29 -11.55 -38.34
CA PHE A 34 -2.60 -12.04 -38.73
C PHE A 34 -3.57 -12.00 -37.55
N GLY A 35 -4.73 -11.39 -37.75
CA GLY A 35 -5.76 -11.22 -36.73
C GLY A 35 -6.38 -12.55 -36.31
N GLU A 36 -6.58 -13.45 -37.27
CA GLU A 36 -7.24 -14.76 -37.09
C GLU A 36 -6.46 -15.63 -36.10
N LEU A 37 -5.13 -15.55 -36.11
CA LEU A 37 -4.29 -16.30 -35.18
C LEU A 37 -4.44 -15.84 -33.73
N LYS A 38 -4.82 -14.56 -33.50
CA LYS A 38 -5.05 -14.02 -32.15
C LYS A 38 -6.28 -14.65 -31.50
N ALA A 39 -7.21 -15.18 -32.30
CA ALA A 39 -8.42 -15.82 -31.81
C ALA A 39 -8.19 -17.28 -31.35
N LEU A 40 -7.08 -17.92 -31.74
CA LEU A 40 -6.80 -19.33 -31.45
C LEU A 40 -6.88 -19.67 -29.95
N LYS A 41 -6.41 -18.77 -29.08
CA LYS A 41 -6.50 -18.95 -27.62
C LYS A 41 -7.94 -19.21 -27.14
N TYR A 42 -8.94 -18.58 -27.77
CA TYR A 42 -10.33 -18.69 -27.34
C TYR A 42 -11.01 -19.96 -27.86
N GLU A 43 -10.44 -20.59 -28.88
CA GLU A 43 -10.93 -21.85 -29.44
C GLU A 43 -10.20 -23.07 -28.84
N ASP A 44 -8.94 -22.90 -28.43
CA ASP A 44 -8.07 -23.98 -28.00
C ASP A 44 -7.17 -23.52 -26.84
N HIS A 45 -7.40 -24.12 -25.67
CA HIS A 45 -6.76 -23.80 -24.39
C HIS A 45 -5.23 -24.03 -24.35
N ARG A 46 -4.66 -24.71 -25.35
CA ARG A 46 -3.21 -24.94 -25.47
C ARG A 46 -2.47 -23.70 -25.97
N PHE A 47 -3.20 -22.72 -26.51
CA PHE A 47 -2.64 -21.48 -27.00
C PHE A 47 -2.82 -20.35 -25.99
N GLU A 48 -1.82 -19.49 -25.91
CA GLU A 48 -1.82 -18.31 -25.06
C GLU A 48 -1.32 -17.12 -25.86
N ASN A 49 -1.94 -15.97 -25.66
CA ASN A 49 -1.59 -14.73 -26.35
C ASN A 49 -0.54 -13.99 -25.54
N ALA A 50 0.43 -13.39 -26.22
CA ALA A 50 1.32 -12.41 -25.63
C ALA A 50 1.65 -11.33 -26.66
N SER A 51 1.91 -10.12 -26.18
CA SER A 51 2.30 -9.00 -27.02
C SER A 51 3.37 -8.16 -26.37
N VAL A 52 4.11 -7.42 -27.19
CA VAL A 52 5.04 -6.40 -26.69
C VAL A 52 4.32 -5.07 -26.71
N GLU A 53 4.32 -4.39 -25.58
CA GLU A 53 3.69 -3.09 -25.47
C GLU A 53 4.38 -2.04 -26.34
N PHE A 54 3.55 -1.23 -26.98
CA PHE A 54 3.95 -0.14 -27.86
C PHE A 54 3.36 1.17 -27.36
N ASP A 55 4.25 2.16 -27.14
CA ASP A 55 3.84 3.51 -26.82
C ASP A 55 3.53 4.28 -28.10
N GLU A 56 2.24 4.47 -28.34
CA GLU A 56 1.74 5.28 -29.45
C GLU A 56 2.14 6.74 -29.39
N THR A 57 2.50 7.27 -28.20
CA THR A 57 2.89 8.67 -27.99
C THR A 57 4.34 8.93 -28.35
N THR A 58 5.21 7.95 -28.22
CA THR A 58 6.62 8.05 -28.65
C THR A 58 6.90 7.28 -29.94
N LEU A 59 5.93 6.51 -30.43
CA LEU A 59 6.12 5.53 -31.53
C LEU A 59 7.25 4.54 -31.24
N SER A 60 7.40 4.13 -29.97
CA SER A 60 8.48 3.25 -29.55
C SER A 60 7.97 2.02 -28.78
N PRO A 61 8.66 0.86 -28.92
CA PRO A 61 8.38 -0.29 -28.08
C PRO A 61 8.84 0.00 -26.64
N THR A 62 8.02 -0.35 -25.66
CA THR A 62 8.43 -0.29 -24.25
C THR A 62 9.19 -1.55 -23.83
N TYR A 63 9.30 -2.53 -24.74
CA TYR A 63 9.86 -3.87 -24.52
C TYR A 63 9.22 -4.64 -23.37
N ARG A 64 8.03 -4.24 -22.93
CA ARG A 64 7.26 -4.92 -21.90
C ARG A 64 6.38 -6.00 -22.51
N LEU A 65 6.53 -7.23 -22.03
CA LEU A 65 5.68 -8.36 -22.44
C LEU A 65 4.34 -8.30 -21.70
N LEU A 66 3.24 -8.19 -22.44
CA LEU A 66 1.88 -8.29 -21.96
C LEU A 66 1.38 -9.71 -22.18
N TRP A 67 1.53 -10.54 -21.16
CA TRP A 67 1.02 -11.91 -21.17
C TRP A 67 -0.52 -11.93 -21.10
N GLY A 68 -1.14 -12.81 -21.86
CA GLY A 68 -2.59 -12.95 -21.93
C GLY A 68 -3.31 -11.96 -22.86
N ILE A 69 -2.61 -10.91 -23.32
CA ILE A 69 -3.19 -9.83 -24.13
C ILE A 69 -2.58 -9.88 -25.54
N PRO A 70 -3.40 -10.13 -26.58
CA PRO A 70 -2.92 -10.06 -27.96
C PRO A 70 -2.59 -8.61 -28.33
N GLY A 71 -1.61 -8.43 -29.22
CA GLY A 71 -1.18 -7.08 -29.62
C GLY A 71 -2.20 -6.41 -30.53
N ARG A 72 -2.43 -5.11 -30.33
CA ARG A 72 -3.25 -4.29 -31.23
C ARG A 72 -2.58 -4.03 -32.59
N SER A 73 -3.40 -3.84 -33.63
CA SER A 73 -2.90 -3.39 -34.93
C SER A 73 -2.79 -1.86 -34.95
N ASN A 74 -1.56 -1.34 -35.03
CA ASN A 74 -1.29 0.10 -34.94
C ASN A 74 -1.02 0.77 -36.30
N ALA A 75 -1.14 0.05 -37.42
CA ALA A 75 -0.66 0.51 -38.72
C ALA A 75 -1.26 1.87 -39.15
N LEU A 76 -2.58 2.05 -38.99
CA LEU A 76 -3.27 3.30 -39.33
C LEU A 76 -2.90 4.45 -38.38
N SER A 77 -2.82 4.20 -37.07
CA SER A 77 -2.39 5.18 -36.07
C SER A 77 -0.96 5.65 -36.34
N ILE A 78 -0.06 4.72 -36.71
CA ILE A 78 1.33 5.02 -37.04
C ILE A 78 1.39 5.83 -38.34
N ALA A 79 0.67 5.43 -39.39
CA ALA A 79 0.66 6.13 -40.67
C ALA A 79 0.21 7.60 -40.53
N LEU A 80 -0.85 7.85 -39.75
CA LEU A 80 -1.32 9.20 -39.43
C LEU A 80 -0.21 10.02 -38.78
N ARG A 81 0.50 9.42 -37.82
CA ARG A 81 1.55 10.09 -37.04
C ARG A 81 2.83 10.34 -37.81
N LEU A 82 3.09 9.53 -38.84
CA LEU A 82 4.16 9.73 -39.82
C LEU A 82 3.80 10.76 -40.91
N GLY A 83 2.62 11.38 -40.86
CA GLY A 83 2.23 12.48 -41.74
C GLY A 83 1.29 12.10 -42.88
N LEU A 84 0.71 10.90 -42.88
CA LEU A 84 -0.33 10.55 -43.83
C LEU A 84 -1.58 11.43 -43.58
N LYS A 85 -2.23 11.88 -44.67
CA LYS A 85 -3.40 12.76 -44.56
C LYS A 85 -4.52 12.11 -43.75
N PRO A 86 -5.15 12.82 -42.79
CA PRO A 86 -6.25 12.28 -41.98
C PRO A 86 -7.40 11.70 -42.81
N GLU A 87 -7.73 12.34 -43.93
CA GLU A 87 -8.78 11.88 -44.86
C GLU A 87 -8.48 10.49 -45.45
N VAL A 88 -7.23 10.21 -45.79
CA VAL A 88 -6.80 8.90 -46.31
C VAL A 88 -6.87 7.83 -45.22
N VAL A 89 -6.48 8.17 -44.00
CA VAL A 89 -6.55 7.25 -42.85
C VAL A 89 -8.00 6.96 -42.48
N ALA A 90 -8.87 7.97 -42.52
CA ALA A 90 -10.30 7.81 -42.27
C ALA A 90 -10.95 6.86 -43.29
N GLU A 91 -10.64 7.05 -44.58
CA GLU A 91 -11.09 6.15 -45.65
C GLU A 91 -10.51 4.73 -45.50
N ALA A 92 -9.23 4.59 -45.15
CA ALA A 92 -8.65 3.27 -44.92
C ALA A 92 -9.33 2.53 -43.74
N LYS A 93 -9.76 3.27 -42.71
CA LYS A 93 -10.45 2.71 -41.55
C LYS A 93 -11.81 2.11 -41.92
N THR A 94 -12.55 2.70 -42.86
CA THR A 94 -13.83 2.13 -43.31
C THR A 94 -13.64 0.79 -44.05
N GLN A 95 -12.46 0.54 -44.61
CA GLN A 95 -12.15 -0.70 -45.34
C GLN A 95 -11.66 -1.85 -44.45
N VAL A 96 -11.15 -1.57 -43.24
CA VAL A 96 -10.60 -2.60 -42.31
C VAL A 96 -11.69 -3.54 -41.76
N GLY A 97 -12.97 -3.21 -41.97
CA GLY A 97 -14.13 -3.99 -41.57
C GLY A 97 -14.44 -3.82 -40.08
N GLU A 98 -15.72 -3.69 -39.75
CA GLU A 98 -16.19 -3.37 -38.39
C GLU A 98 -15.71 -4.39 -37.35
N ALA A 99 -15.73 -5.69 -37.67
CA ALA A 99 -15.30 -6.74 -36.76
C ALA A 99 -13.82 -6.63 -36.34
N THR A 100 -12.93 -6.25 -37.27
CA THR A 100 -11.49 -6.08 -36.97
C THR A 100 -11.26 -4.87 -36.06
N ASP A 101 -12.02 -3.79 -36.29
CA ASP A 101 -11.95 -2.57 -35.49
C ASP A 101 -12.50 -2.78 -34.08
N GLU A 102 -13.62 -3.51 -33.93
CA GLU A 102 -14.18 -3.89 -32.63
C GLU A 102 -13.19 -4.69 -31.78
N VAL A 103 -12.54 -5.70 -32.38
CA VAL A 103 -11.52 -6.51 -31.68
C VAL A 103 -10.35 -5.62 -31.21
N ASN A 104 -9.87 -4.70 -32.05
CA ASN A 104 -8.81 -3.77 -31.64
C ASN A 104 -9.25 -2.85 -30.49
N GLN A 105 -10.51 -2.39 -30.47
CA GLN A 105 -11.04 -1.57 -29.37
C GLN A 105 -11.13 -2.37 -28.06
N VAL A 106 -11.56 -3.63 -28.11
CA VAL A 106 -11.58 -4.52 -26.93
C VAL A 106 -10.16 -4.71 -26.40
N ILE A 107 -9.19 -4.96 -27.27
CA ILE A 107 -7.77 -5.09 -26.89
C ILE A 107 -7.26 -3.81 -26.22
N ALA A 108 -7.56 -2.64 -26.79
CA ALA A 108 -7.17 -1.36 -26.20
C ALA A 108 -7.80 -1.15 -24.81
N GLY A 109 -9.05 -1.58 -24.62
CA GLY A 109 -9.71 -1.58 -23.31
C GLY A 109 -9.00 -2.48 -22.29
N LEU A 110 -8.60 -3.70 -22.69
CA LEU A 110 -7.85 -4.62 -21.84
C LEU A 110 -6.48 -4.06 -21.44
N GLU A 111 -5.74 -3.46 -22.39
CA GLU A 111 -4.45 -2.80 -22.11
C GLU A 111 -4.62 -1.65 -21.11
N ALA A 112 -5.63 -0.78 -21.32
CA ALA A 112 -5.90 0.35 -20.43
C ALA A 112 -6.32 -0.09 -19.03
N GLN A 113 -7.18 -1.11 -18.93
CA GLN A 113 -7.58 -1.68 -17.65
C GLN A 113 -6.39 -2.29 -16.91
N ARG A 114 -5.52 -3.04 -17.60
CA ARG A 114 -4.30 -3.61 -17.02
C ARG A 114 -3.39 -2.51 -16.48
N ARG A 115 -3.12 -1.46 -17.26
CA ARG A 115 -2.32 -0.31 -16.81
C ARG A 115 -2.93 0.34 -15.57
N SER A 116 -4.25 0.54 -15.55
CA SER A 116 -4.95 1.09 -14.37
C SER A 116 -4.78 0.20 -13.14
N GLN A 117 -4.90 -1.12 -13.30
CA GLN A 117 -4.71 -2.08 -12.22
C GLN A 117 -3.26 -2.09 -11.71
N GLU A 118 -2.27 -2.04 -12.60
CA GLU A 118 -0.85 -1.92 -12.22
C GLU A 118 -0.59 -0.66 -11.38
N THR A 119 -1.10 0.49 -11.82
CA THR A 119 -0.96 1.76 -11.08
C THR A 119 -1.63 1.69 -9.70
N LYS A 120 -2.87 1.20 -9.63
CA LYS A 120 -3.60 1.05 -8.37
C LYS A 120 -2.90 0.09 -7.42
N ALA A 121 -2.35 -1.01 -7.93
CA ALA A 121 -1.59 -1.97 -7.12
C ALA A 121 -0.31 -1.33 -6.55
N ALA A 122 0.42 -0.56 -7.36
CA ALA A 122 1.61 0.16 -6.91
C ALA A 122 1.28 1.21 -5.83
N GLU A 123 0.19 1.97 -5.99
CA GLU A 123 -0.30 2.92 -5.00
C GLU A 123 -0.74 2.24 -3.70
N ALA A 124 -1.51 1.14 -3.79
CA ALA A 124 -1.93 0.37 -2.63
C ALA A 124 -0.72 -0.17 -1.85
N GLN A 125 0.30 -0.70 -2.54
CA GLN A 125 1.53 -1.16 -1.90
C GLN A 125 2.31 -0.03 -1.23
N LYS A 126 2.28 1.18 -1.79
CA LYS A 126 2.88 2.37 -1.15
C LYS A 126 2.13 2.74 0.12
N LEU A 127 0.80 2.81 0.06
CA LEU A 127 -0.05 3.13 1.21
C LEU A 127 0.08 2.09 2.33
N LEU A 128 0.13 0.80 1.98
CA LEU A 128 0.32 -0.28 2.95
C LEU A 128 1.63 -0.09 3.73
N ARG A 129 2.75 0.18 3.03
CA ARG A 129 4.04 0.43 3.67
C ARG A 129 4.01 1.65 4.61
N GLN A 130 3.32 2.71 4.22
CA GLN A 130 3.15 3.90 5.06
C GLN A 130 2.31 3.60 6.30
N ALA A 131 1.23 2.82 6.15
CA ALA A 131 0.38 2.41 7.26
C ALA A 131 1.14 1.51 8.25
N GLU A 132 1.94 0.56 7.76
CA GLU A 132 2.80 -0.30 8.59
C GLU A 132 3.84 0.50 9.38
N GLN A 133 4.47 1.49 8.75
CA GLN A 133 5.43 2.39 9.41
C GLN A 133 4.76 3.21 10.51
N LEU A 134 3.61 3.82 10.21
CA LEU A 134 2.86 4.62 11.17
C LEU A 134 2.36 3.77 12.34
N TYR A 135 1.83 2.58 12.04
CA TYR A 135 1.38 1.64 13.07
C TYR A 135 2.52 1.29 14.04
N LYS A 136 3.71 0.99 13.50
CA LYS A 136 4.90 0.72 14.31
C LYS A 136 5.27 1.92 15.18
N GLU A 137 5.33 3.12 14.61
CA GLU A 137 5.66 4.33 15.36
C GLU A 137 4.66 4.61 16.50
N VAL A 138 3.37 4.46 16.23
CA VAL A 138 2.31 4.64 17.23
C VAL A 138 2.38 3.57 18.32
N SER A 139 2.60 2.31 17.94
CA SER A 139 2.77 1.19 18.89
C SER A 139 3.97 1.41 19.80
N ASP A 140 5.12 1.81 19.24
CA ASP A 140 6.35 2.08 20.00
C ASP A 140 6.15 3.25 20.98
N LYS A 141 5.50 4.33 20.54
CA LYS A 141 5.16 5.47 21.40
C LYS A 141 4.16 5.08 22.50
N ALA A 142 3.16 4.27 22.19
CA ALA A 142 2.18 3.80 23.17
C ALA A 142 2.86 2.94 24.26
N ALA A 143 3.74 2.01 23.87
CA ALA A 143 4.51 1.21 24.80
C ALA A 143 5.44 2.07 25.68
N ALA A 144 6.11 3.07 25.09
CA ALA A 144 6.96 3.99 25.84
C ALA A 144 6.17 4.86 26.84
N LEU A 145 4.98 5.32 26.46
CA LEU A 145 4.09 6.05 27.36
C LEU A 145 3.61 5.16 28.51
N GLU A 146 3.20 3.93 28.23
CA GLU A 146 2.77 2.99 29.27
C GLU A 146 3.89 2.68 30.27
N ALA A 147 5.12 2.47 29.79
CA ALA A 147 6.29 2.29 30.64
C ALA A 147 6.54 3.53 31.52
N ARG A 148 6.49 4.73 30.93
CA ARG A 148 6.67 5.99 31.65
C ARG A 148 5.59 6.22 32.70
N GLU A 149 4.34 5.89 32.42
CA GLU A 149 3.26 5.98 33.40
C GLU A 149 3.48 5.03 34.59
N LYS A 150 3.94 3.80 34.35
CA LYS A 150 4.27 2.84 35.42
C LYS A 150 5.41 3.36 36.29
N ASP A 151 6.47 3.87 35.70
CA ASP A 151 7.61 4.44 36.44
C ASP A 151 7.20 5.68 37.26
N LEU A 152 6.38 6.55 36.68
CA LEU A 152 5.84 7.72 37.39
C LEU A 152 4.97 7.30 38.58
N ARG A 153 4.08 6.33 38.42
CA ARG A 153 3.25 5.81 39.52
C ARG A 153 4.11 5.21 40.64
N ALA A 154 5.08 4.37 40.29
CA ALA A 154 5.98 3.76 41.28
C ALA A 154 6.79 4.82 42.05
N SER A 155 7.32 5.83 41.36
CA SER A 155 8.06 6.94 42.01
C SER A 155 7.16 7.81 42.90
N GLN A 156 5.90 8.06 42.48
CA GLN A 156 4.90 8.75 43.29
C GLN A 156 4.55 7.96 44.56
N GLU A 157 4.32 6.65 44.45
CA GLU A 157 4.04 5.79 45.61
C GLU A 157 5.19 5.80 46.62
N ILE A 158 6.45 5.70 46.15
CA ILE A 158 7.63 5.80 47.01
C ILE A 158 7.70 7.17 47.70
N ALA A 159 7.50 8.26 46.94
CA ALA A 159 7.54 9.61 47.48
C ALA A 159 6.46 9.83 48.55
N VAL A 160 5.25 9.33 48.33
CA VAL A 160 4.15 9.37 49.31
C VAL A 160 4.49 8.58 50.57
N GLN A 161 5.04 7.36 50.43
CA GLN A 161 5.46 6.55 51.59
C GLN A 161 6.55 7.25 52.42
N GLN A 162 7.55 7.86 51.75
CA GLN A 162 8.60 8.62 52.41
C GLN A 162 8.04 9.85 53.15
N ALA A 163 7.15 10.60 52.50
CA ALA A 163 6.48 11.75 53.11
C ALA A 163 5.68 11.36 54.36
N ILE A 164 4.89 10.27 54.28
CA ILE A 164 4.14 9.74 55.43
C ILE A 164 5.10 9.32 56.56
N SER A 165 6.20 8.65 56.24
CA SER A 165 7.19 8.23 57.24
C SER A 165 7.85 9.43 57.93
N GLN A 166 8.22 10.47 57.17
CA GLN A 166 8.78 11.70 57.72
C GLN A 166 7.76 12.43 58.60
N ALA A 167 6.51 12.57 58.14
CA ALA A 167 5.43 13.18 58.93
C ALA A 167 5.19 12.44 60.26
N LYS A 168 5.15 11.09 60.23
CA LYS A 168 5.04 10.26 61.45
C LYS A 168 6.22 10.50 62.40
N GLY A 169 7.44 10.60 61.88
CA GLY A 169 8.64 10.91 62.65
C GLY A 169 8.57 12.29 63.32
N GLU A 170 8.19 13.32 62.57
CA GLU A 170 8.01 14.69 63.10
C GLU A 170 6.91 14.73 64.18
N ILE A 171 5.77 14.09 63.97
CA ILE A 171 4.67 13.99 64.96
C ILE A 171 5.15 13.26 66.22
N ALA A 172 5.87 12.14 66.09
CA ALA A 172 6.40 11.41 67.23
C ALA A 172 7.36 12.25 68.09
N GLN A 173 8.15 13.14 67.47
CA GLN A 173 8.99 14.09 68.20
C GLN A 173 8.17 15.14 68.96
N VAL A 174 7.08 15.63 68.38
CA VAL A 174 6.16 16.57 69.07
C VAL A 174 5.49 15.89 70.27
N ILE A 175 5.02 14.65 70.11
CA ILE A 175 4.43 13.85 71.19
C ILE A 175 5.44 13.58 72.31
N ARG A 176 6.68 13.19 71.97
CA ARG A 176 7.74 12.97 72.99
C ARG A 176 8.05 14.24 73.77
N ARG A 177 8.11 15.40 73.10
CA ARG A 177 8.33 16.70 73.77
C ARG A 177 7.22 17.03 74.78
N LEU A 178 5.96 16.77 74.42
CA LEU A 178 4.82 16.93 75.32
C LEU A 178 4.87 15.99 76.54
N GLN A 179 5.35 14.75 76.37
CA GLN A 179 5.40 13.73 77.43
C GLN A 179 6.54 13.91 78.43
N GLN A 180 7.58 14.70 78.10
CA GLN A 180 8.76 14.92 78.94
C GLN A 180 8.57 15.98 80.05
N GLY A 181 7.36 16.58 80.19
CA GLY A 181 7.02 17.53 81.25
C GLY A 181 5.57 17.36 81.75
N THR A 182 5.19 18.08 82.82
CA THR A 182 3.79 18.16 83.29
C THR A 182 3.00 19.02 82.30
N PRO A 183 2.06 18.47 81.51
CA PRO A 183 1.49 19.22 80.38
C PRO A 183 0.58 20.35 80.87
N ASN A 184 0.90 21.60 80.51
CA ASN A 184 0.03 22.74 80.75
C ASN A 184 -0.83 23.03 79.51
N ALA A 185 -1.96 23.75 79.69
CA ALA A 185 -2.89 24.03 78.59
C ALA A 185 -2.23 24.75 77.38
N GLN A 186 -1.18 25.54 77.62
CA GLN A 186 -0.42 26.22 76.57
C GLN A 186 0.44 25.26 75.73
N ASP A 187 1.02 24.23 76.36
CA ASP A 187 1.86 23.24 75.65
C ASP A 187 1.04 22.37 74.71
N ALA A 188 -0.18 22.00 75.15
CA ALA A 188 -1.14 21.27 74.32
C ALA A 188 -1.57 22.08 73.07
N GLN A 189 -1.78 23.39 73.22
CA GLN A 189 -2.09 24.28 72.09
C GLN A 189 -0.92 24.41 71.11
N GLN A 190 0.31 24.56 71.61
CA GLN A 190 1.50 24.65 70.76
C GLN A 190 1.77 23.35 69.98
N ALA A 191 1.55 22.19 70.61
CA ALA A 191 1.66 20.91 69.93
C ALA A 191 0.61 20.73 68.84
N THR A 192 -0.64 21.14 69.10
CA THR A 192 -1.72 21.13 68.11
C THR A 192 -1.39 22.02 66.90
N ALA A 193 -0.88 23.23 67.15
CA ALA A 193 -0.42 24.13 66.10
C ALA A 193 0.76 23.56 65.29
N SER A 194 1.67 22.84 65.95
CA SER A 194 2.81 22.17 65.30
C SER A 194 2.35 21.02 64.42
N ILE A 195 1.40 20.19 64.88
CA ILE A 195 0.80 19.10 64.09
C ILE A 195 0.06 19.66 62.87
N ASN A 196 -0.69 20.77 63.02
CA ASN A 196 -1.37 21.41 61.90
C ASN A 196 -0.39 21.95 60.84
N LYS A 197 0.76 22.51 61.27
CA LYS A 197 1.83 22.92 60.34
C LYS A 197 2.45 21.74 59.59
N ILE A 198 2.64 20.60 60.27
CA ILE A 198 3.12 19.37 59.63
C ILE A 198 2.09 18.89 58.61
N ALA A 199 0.79 18.89 58.95
CA ALA A 199 -0.27 18.50 58.02
C ALA A 199 -0.28 19.35 56.74
N GLN A 200 -0.21 20.69 56.85
CA GLN A 200 -0.12 21.58 55.69
C GLN A 200 1.14 21.37 54.83
N LYS A 201 2.28 21.03 55.46
CA LYS A 201 3.55 20.80 54.76
C LYS A 201 3.51 19.57 53.84
N TYR A 202 2.70 18.56 54.17
CA TYR A 202 2.63 17.29 53.45
C TYR A 202 1.32 17.11 52.65
N GLU A 203 0.56 18.19 52.39
CA GLU A 203 -0.60 18.15 51.50
C GLU A 203 -0.15 17.79 50.05
N PRO A 204 -0.79 16.80 49.40
CA PRO A 204 -0.45 16.45 48.03
C PRO A 204 -0.83 17.58 47.07
N ALA A 205 0.08 17.91 46.14
CA ALA A 205 -0.20 18.86 45.07
C ALA A 205 -1.33 18.33 44.16
N PRO A 206 -2.21 19.21 43.63
CA PRO A 206 -3.25 18.79 42.70
C PRO A 206 -2.62 18.21 41.43
N PRO A 207 -3.29 17.23 40.78
CA PRO A 207 -2.77 16.62 39.57
C PRO A 207 -2.56 17.68 38.47
N PRO A 208 -1.49 17.57 37.66
CA PRO A 208 -1.30 18.47 36.53
C PRO A 208 -2.47 18.31 35.54
N LYS A 209 -2.98 19.44 35.03
CA LYS A 209 -4.03 19.50 34.00
C LYS A 209 -3.51 19.08 32.64
#